data_AF-A0A783HKP6-F1
#
_entry.id   AF-A0A783HKP6-F1
#
_cell.length_a   1.000
_cell.length_b   1.000
_cell.length_c   1.000
_cell.angle_alpha   90.00
_cell.angle_beta   90.00
_cell.angle_gamma   90.00
#
_symmetry.space_group_name_H-M   'P 1'
#
loop_
_entity.id
_entity.type
_entity.pdbx_description
1 polymer ?
#
loop_
_entity_poly.entity_id
_entity_poly.type
_entity_poly.pdbx_seq_one_letter_code
_entity_poly.pdbx_strand_id
1 'polypeptide(L)' 'MSIERFQSLATEGKMLSLSWWENEYAVLQWKNHVLHAKAQQEGRESIFDFYKISIAHITREYSFKKDKDNV' A
#
# COMPACT_ATOMS: atom_id res chain seq x y z
N MET A 1 -3.16 -11.33 -0.69
CA MET A 1 -2.65 -9.94 -0.67
C MET A 1 -3.16 -9.23 -1.90
N SER A 2 -3.81 -8.07 -1.74
CA SER A 2 -4.08 -7.15 -2.85
C SER A 2 -3.18 -5.92 -2.69
N ILE A 3 -2.81 -5.29 -3.81
CA ILE A 3 -2.05 -4.04 -3.83
C ILE A 3 -2.72 -3.09 -4.82
N GLU A 4 -3.03 -1.89 -4.34
CA GLU A 4 -3.55 -0.79 -5.14
C GLU A 4 -2.60 0.40 -5.07
N ARG A 5 -2.57 1.21 -6.14
CA ARG A 5 -1.72 2.40 -6.21
C ARG A 5 -2.56 3.62 -6.56
N PHE A 6 -2.32 4.69 -5.82
CA PHE A 6 -2.98 5.97 -5.99
C PHE A 6 -1.94 7.07 -6.14
N GLN A 7 -2.20 8.01 -7.04
CA GLN A 7 -1.43 9.25 -7.17
C GLN A 7 -2.12 10.33 -6.35
N SER A 8 -1.35 11.11 -5.60
CA SER A 8 -1.90 12.27 -4.91
C SER A 8 -2.37 13.31 -5.92
N LEU A 9 -3.59 13.80 -5.73
CA LEU A 9 -4.16 14.91 -6.49
C LEU A 9 -3.64 16.28 -6.03
N ALA A 10 -3.17 16.37 -4.78
CA ALA A 10 -2.70 17.61 -4.16
C ALA A 10 -1.18 17.79 -4.24
N THR A 11 -0.43 16.72 -4.50
CA THR A 11 1.03 16.73 -4.59
C THR A 11 1.47 15.87 -5.75
N GLU A 12 1.83 16.51 -6.86
CA GLU A 12 2.32 15.83 -8.04
C GLU A 12 3.54 14.95 -7.71
N GLY A 13 3.64 13.78 -8.37
CA GLY A 13 4.71 12.80 -8.13
C GLY A 13 4.59 11.99 -6.83
N LYS A 14 3.75 12.39 -5.87
CA LYS A 14 3.54 11.63 -4.62
C LYS A 14 2.59 10.44 -4.81
N MET A 15 3.12 9.23 -4.63
CA MET A 15 2.37 7.97 -4.75
C MET A 15 2.04 7.34 -3.38
N LEU A 16 0.90 6.66 -3.32
CA LEU A 16 0.51 5.75 -2.23
C LEU A 16 0.33 4.35 -2.78
N SER A 17 1.05 3.37 -2.22
CA SER A 17 0.75 1.96 -2.40
C SER A 17 0.00 1.44 -1.17
N LEU A 18 -1.24 1.00 -1.36
CA LEU A 18 -2.07 0.40 -0.32
C LEU A 18 -2.05 -1.12 -0.50
N SER A 19 -1.57 -1.84 0.50
CA SER A 19 -1.48 -3.30 0.47
C SER A 19 -2.29 -3.92 1.59
N TRP A 20 -3.15 -4.88 1.23
CA TRP A 20 -3.97 -5.62 2.19
C TRP A 20 -3.35 -6.97 2.51
N TRP A 21 -3.25 -7.24 3.80
CA TRP A 21 -2.66 -8.45 4.35
C TRP A 21 -3.66 -9.14 5.25
N GLU A 22 -3.63 -10.47 5.23
CA GLU A 22 -4.50 -11.29 6.07
C GLU A 22 -4.17 -11.13 7.56
N ASN A 23 -2.88 -10.99 7.89
CA ASN A 23 -2.39 -10.85 9.25
C ASN A 23 -0.97 -10.24 9.26
N GLU A 24 -0.51 -9.90 10.47
CA GLU A 24 0.82 -9.33 10.71
C GLU A 24 1.96 -10.29 10.34
N TYR A 25 1.77 -11.60 10.50
CA TYR A 25 2.78 -12.59 10.11
C TYR A 25 3.08 -12.53 8.60
N ALA A 26 2.04 -12.40 7.75
CA ALA A 26 2.21 -12.24 6.31
C ALA A 26 2.97 -10.95 5.95
N VAL A 27 2.72 -9.84 6.69
CA VAL A 27 3.46 -8.58 6.54
C VAL A 27 4.94 -8.78 6.87
N LEU A 28 5.24 -9.47 7.97
CA LEU A 28 6.61 -9.74 8.40
C LEU A 28 7.37 -10.60 7.38
N GLN A 29 6.73 -11.65 6.85
CA GLN A 29 7.33 -12.50 5.81
C GLN A 29 7.65 -11.70 4.55
N TRP A 30 6.71 -10.85 4.10
CA TRP A 30 6.95 -9.98 2.95
C TRP A 30 8.08 -8.98 3.20
N LYS A 31 8.09 -8.34 4.37
CA LYS A 31 9.12 -7.35 4.73
C LYS A 31 10.52 -7.98 4.77
N ASN A 32 10.62 -9.22 5.26
CA ASN A 32 11.88 -9.96 5.36
C ASN A 32 12.28 -10.66 4.07
N HIS A 33 11.43 -10.66 3.04
CA HIS A 33 11.73 -11.32 1.77
C HIS A 33 12.86 -10.59 1.03
N VAL A 34 13.85 -11.34 0.53
CA VAL A 34 15.06 -10.79 -0.11
C VAL A 34 14.74 -9.86 -1.28
N LEU A 35 13.74 -10.20 -2.09
CA LEU A 35 13.29 -9.33 -3.18
C LEU A 35 12.75 -7.99 -2.68
N HIS A 36 12.11 -7.96 -1.51
CA HIS A 36 11.62 -6.71 -0.94
C HIS A 36 12.77 -5.86 -0.42
N ALA A 37 13.77 -6.47 0.24
CA ALA A 37 14.98 -5.76 0.66
C ALA A 37 15.72 -5.14 -0.54
N LYS A 38 15.86 -5.88 -1.65
CA LYS A 38 16.46 -5.37 -2.89
C LYS A 38 15.67 -4.21 -3.49
N ALA A 39 14.35 -4.35 -3.59
CA ALA A 39 13.48 -3.29 -4.10
C ALA A 39 13.51 -2.03 -3.22
N GLN A 40 13.62 -2.19 -1.89
CA GLN A 40 13.80 -1.04 -1.00
C GLN A 40 15.15 -0.35 -1.20
N GLN A 41 16.22 -1.12 -1.42
CA GLN A 41 17.54 -0.55 -1.71
C GLN A 41 17.51 0.26 -2.99
N GLU A 42 17.03 -0.32 -4.09
CA GLU A 42 16.85 0.39 -5.37
C GLU A 42 15.96 1.63 -5.20
N GLY A 43 14.87 1.49 -4.44
CA GLY A 43 13.98 2.59 -4.10
C GLY A 43 14.69 3.78 -3.44
N ARG A 44 15.61 3.52 -2.50
CA ARG A 44 16.41 4.55 -1.83
C ARG A 44 17.50 5.15 -2.70
N GLU A 45 18.06 4.37 -3.60
CA GLU A 45 19.21 4.78 -4.41
C GLU A 45 18.80 5.62 -5.61
N SER A 46 17.64 5.35 -6.22
CA SER A 46 17.33 5.90 -7.55
C SER A 46 15.87 6.28 -7.83
N ILE A 47 14.91 5.88 -6.98
CA ILE A 47 13.48 6.04 -7.32
C ILE A 47 12.78 7.09 -6.45
N PHE A 48 13.05 7.11 -5.14
CA PHE A 48 12.32 7.95 -4.19
C PHE A 48 13.26 8.90 -3.45
N ASP A 49 12.97 10.20 -3.50
CA ASP A 49 13.60 11.19 -2.62
C ASP A 49 13.24 10.94 -1.13
N PHE A 50 12.05 10.35 -0.90
CA PHE A 50 11.56 9.99 0.42
C PHE A 50 10.45 8.93 0.33
N TYR A 51 10.42 7.98 1.27
CA TYR A 51 9.25 7.12 1.49
C TYR A 51 8.99 6.84 2.97
N LYS A 52 7.75 6.48 3.27
CA LYS A 52 7.32 6.01 4.59
C LYS A 52 6.45 4.78 4.43
N ILE A 53 6.73 3.74 5.22
CA ILE A 53 5.87 2.55 5.34
C ILE A 53 5.19 2.63 6.70
N SER A 54 3.87 2.41 6.73
CA SER A 54 3.08 2.37 7.96
C SER A 54 2.22 1.12 7.94
N ILE A 55 2.24 0.37 9.05
CA ILE A 55 1.41 -0.81 9.25
C ILE A 55 0.30 -0.42 10.23
N ALA A 56 -0.94 -0.73 9.88
CA ALA A 56 -2.11 -0.38 10.67
C ALA A 56 -3.13 -1.52 10.68
N HIS A 57 -3.85 -1.67 11.79
CA HIS A 57 -5.01 -2.54 11.88
C HIS A 57 -6.28 -1.71 11.73
N ILE A 58 -7.22 -2.24 10.95
CA ILE A 58 -8.55 -1.65 10.84
C ILE A 58 -9.36 -2.07 12.06
N THR A 59 -9.75 -1.08 12.85
CA THR A 59 -10.61 -1.29 14.01
C THR A 59 -12.09 -1.19 13.66
N ARG A 60 -12.42 -0.40 12.63
CA ARG A 60 -13.78 -0.21 12.10
C ARG A 60 -13.70 0.13 10.60
N GLU A 61 -14.60 -0.45 9.82
CA GLU A 61 -14.79 -0.13 8.40
C GLU A 61 -16.29 0.03 8.13
N TYR A 62 -16.65 1.03 7.35
CA TYR A 62 -18.01 1.27 6.89
C TYR A 62 -17.98 1.30 5.37
N SER A 63 -18.89 0.58 4.73
CA SER A 63 -19.04 0.61 3.28
C SER A 63 -20.46 1.06 2.93
N PHE A 64 -20.55 1.86 1.87
CA PHE A 64 -21.80 2.19 1.22
C PHE A 64 -21.66 1.78 -0.24
N LYS A 65 -22.55 0.90 -0.69
CA LYS A 65 -22.69 0.58 -2.10
C LYS A 65 -24.03 1.15 -2.53
N LYS A 66 -24.01 2.15 -3.40
CA LYS A 66 -25.23 2.58 -4.07
C LYS A 66 -25.70 1.41 -4.93
N ASP A 67 -26.91 0.91 -4.71
CA ASP A 67 -27.51 -0.02 -5.65
C ASP A 67 -27.50 0.65 -7.02
N LYS A 68 -26.97 -0.07 -8.02
CA LYS A 68 -27.17 0.34 -9.40
C LYS A 68 -28.63 0.02 -9.69
N ASP A 69 -29.47 1.04 -9.70
CA ASP A 69 -30.83 0.93 -10.23
C ASP A 69 -30.75 0.26 -11.61
N ASN A 70 -31.41 -0.89 -11.75
CA ASN A 70 -31.71 -1.48 -13.05
C ASN A 70 -32.68 -0.53 -13.76
N VAL A 71 -32.16 0.31 -14.65
CA VAL A 71 -32.92 0.95 -15.73
C VAL A 71 -32.49 0.35 -17.04
#